data_AF-Q7Z873-F1
#
_entry.id   AF-Q7Z873-F1
#
_cell.length_a   1.000
_cell.length_b   1.000
_cell.length_c   1.000
_cell.angle_alpha   90.00
_cell.angle_beta   90.00
_cell.angle_gamma   90.00
#
_symmetry.space_group_name_H-M   'P 1'
#
loop_
_entity.id
_entity.type
_entity.pdbx_description
1 polymer ?
#
loop_
_entity_poly.entity_id
_entity_poly.type
_entity_poly.pdbx_seq_one_letter_code
_entity_poly.pdbx_strand_id
1 'polypeptide(L)'
;MEDGTQVSTLERVVKEVQAPALQTPTDEQFWSPEDPSKPNLQFLKQHFYREGRLTEDQALWIIQAGTQLLKAEPNLLEMDAPITVCGDVHGQYYDLMKLFEVGGDPSETRYLFLGDYVDRGYFSIECVLYLWSLKIWYPNTLWLLRGNHECRHLTDYFTFKLECKHKYSERIYEACIESFCSLPLAAVMNKQFLCIHGGLSPELHTLEDIKSIDRFREPPTHGLMCDLLWADPLEEFGQEKTGDYFVHNSVRGCSYFFSYPAACAFLEKNNLLSIIRAHEAQDAGYRMYRKTRTTGFPSVMTIFSAPNYLDVYNNKAAVLKYENNVMNIRQFNCTPHPYWLPNFMDVFTWSLPFVGEKITDMLIAILNTCSKEELEDDTPTTVSPTGPPSPPVPMDVESSEFKRRAIKNKILAIGRLSRVFQVLREESERVTELKTATGGRLPAGTLMLGAEGIKQAITNFEDARKVDLQNERLPPSSEEVYKRSEEERQAALERAQREADNDAGLATVARRISM
;
A
#
# COMPACT_ATOMS: atom_id res chain seq x y z
N MET A 1 8.84 31.70 -6.23
CA MET A 1 9.51 30.67 -5.43
C MET A 1 10.47 31.37 -4.45
N GLU A 2 10.92 30.71 -3.39
CA GLU A 2 11.77 31.31 -2.35
C GLU A 2 13.12 31.82 -2.88
N ASP A 3 13.57 31.27 -4.01
CA ASP A 3 14.75 31.69 -4.78
C ASP A 3 14.51 32.92 -5.68
N GLY A 4 13.31 33.52 -5.65
CA GLY A 4 12.93 34.65 -6.50
C GLY A 4 12.42 34.27 -7.90
N THR A 5 12.39 32.98 -8.25
CA THR A 5 11.89 32.52 -9.55
C THR A 5 10.39 32.78 -9.67
N GLN A 6 9.98 33.49 -10.72
CA GLN A 6 8.56 33.70 -11.06
C GLN A 6 8.07 32.57 -11.95
N VAL A 7 6.92 31.99 -11.59
CA VAL A 7 6.28 30.92 -12.35
C VAL A 7 4.85 31.33 -12.68
N SER A 8 4.38 30.94 -13.86
CA SER A 8 2.98 31.14 -14.23
C SER A 8 2.09 30.23 -13.38
N THR A 9 0.97 30.76 -12.89
CA THR A 9 -0.06 29.98 -12.17
C THR A 9 -1.03 29.27 -13.11
N LEU A 10 -0.96 29.55 -14.42
CA LEU A 10 -1.82 28.95 -15.45
C LEU A 10 -1.11 27.85 -16.23
N GLU A 11 0.21 27.82 -16.20
CA GLU A 11 1.02 26.81 -16.89
C GLU A 11 1.59 25.79 -15.92
N ARG A 12 1.92 24.60 -16.44
CA ARG A 12 2.63 23.57 -15.69
C ARG A 12 4.02 24.07 -15.32
N VAL A 13 4.27 24.17 -14.00
CA VAL A 13 5.52 24.69 -13.44
C VAL A 13 6.70 23.76 -13.72
N VAL A 14 6.56 22.46 -13.40
CA VAL A 14 7.64 21.47 -13.59
C VAL A 14 7.47 20.78 -14.94
N LYS A 15 8.02 21.39 -16.00
CA LYS A 15 7.86 20.92 -17.38
C LYS A 15 8.61 19.62 -17.67
N GLU A 16 9.73 19.37 -16.97
CA GLU A 16 10.60 18.20 -17.16
C GLU A 16 10.02 16.88 -16.66
N VAL A 17 9.10 16.92 -15.68
CA VAL A 17 8.41 15.72 -15.22
C VAL A 17 7.49 15.26 -16.35
N GLN A 18 7.56 14.00 -16.78
CA GLN A 18 6.68 13.54 -17.86
C GLN A 18 5.22 13.51 -17.38
N ALA A 19 4.28 13.90 -18.23
CA ALA A 19 2.86 13.80 -17.92
C ALA A 19 2.35 12.36 -18.18
N PRO A 20 1.40 11.86 -17.35
CA PRO A 20 0.73 10.58 -17.59
C PRO A 20 0.12 10.46 -18.99
N ALA A 21 -0.04 9.23 -19.47
CA ALA A 21 -0.84 8.96 -20.66
C ALA A 21 -2.33 9.14 -20.32
N LEU A 22 -2.89 10.30 -20.72
CA LEU A 22 -4.25 10.73 -20.34
C LEU A 22 -5.37 10.00 -21.08
N GLN A 23 -5.09 9.41 -22.24
CA GLN A 23 -6.09 8.73 -23.07
C GLN A 23 -5.97 7.23 -22.89
N THR A 24 -7.11 6.55 -22.78
CA THR A 24 -7.17 5.09 -22.86
C THR A 24 -6.82 4.62 -24.27
N PRO A 25 -6.23 3.43 -24.44
CA PRO A 25 -5.88 2.91 -25.75
C PRO A 25 -7.10 2.67 -26.63
N THR A 26 -6.94 2.95 -27.93
CA THR A 26 -7.83 2.42 -28.96
C THR A 26 -7.65 0.92 -29.10
N ASP A 27 -8.62 0.23 -29.70
CA ASP A 27 -8.52 -1.21 -29.93
C ASP A 27 -7.34 -1.56 -30.86
N GLU A 28 -7.04 -0.71 -31.84
CA GLU A 28 -5.88 -0.89 -32.72
C GLU A 28 -4.54 -0.80 -31.99
N GLN A 29 -4.48 -0.05 -30.88
CA GLN A 29 -3.29 0.01 -30.02
C GLN A 29 -3.24 -1.14 -29.02
N PHE A 30 -4.41 -1.55 -28.53
CA PHE A 30 -4.54 -2.59 -27.52
C PHE A 30 -4.27 -3.99 -28.08
N TRP A 31 -4.81 -4.33 -29.24
CA TRP A 31 -4.61 -5.63 -29.87
C TRP A 31 -3.25 -5.70 -30.56
N SER A 32 -2.59 -6.86 -30.47
CA SER A 32 -1.29 -7.03 -31.10
C SER A 32 -1.41 -7.07 -32.63
N PRO A 33 -0.54 -6.35 -33.36
CA PRO A 33 -0.49 -6.47 -34.81
C PRO A 33 0.03 -7.84 -35.29
N GLU A 34 0.76 -8.56 -34.43
CA GLU A 34 1.30 -9.90 -34.73
C GLU A 34 0.27 -11.01 -34.49
N ASP A 35 -0.52 -10.88 -33.42
CA ASP A 35 -1.60 -11.81 -33.08
C ASP A 35 -2.80 -11.02 -32.52
N PRO A 36 -3.80 -10.71 -33.37
CA PRO A 36 -4.97 -9.94 -32.96
C PRO A 36 -5.84 -10.59 -31.87
N SER A 37 -5.61 -11.86 -31.53
CA SER A 37 -6.29 -12.51 -30.41
C SER A 37 -5.66 -12.20 -29.04
N LYS A 38 -4.52 -11.50 -29.03
CA LYS A 38 -3.72 -11.21 -27.84
C LYS A 38 -3.42 -9.72 -27.70
N PRO A 39 -3.16 -9.24 -26.47
CA PRO A 39 -2.87 -7.83 -26.25
C PRO A 39 -1.46 -7.47 -26.72
N ASN A 40 -1.24 -6.23 -27.14
CA ASN A 40 0.05 -5.70 -27.56
C ASN A 40 0.96 -5.44 -26.35
N LEU A 41 1.82 -6.41 -26.01
CA LEU A 41 2.69 -6.35 -24.83
C LEU A 41 3.60 -5.13 -24.80
N GLN A 42 4.18 -4.75 -25.94
CA GLN A 42 5.11 -3.62 -26.01
C GLN A 42 4.38 -2.30 -25.79
N PHE A 43 3.19 -2.15 -26.38
CA PHE A 43 2.35 -0.99 -26.14
C PHE A 43 1.89 -0.92 -24.68
N LEU A 44 1.35 -2.02 -24.13
CA LEU A 44 0.89 -2.08 -22.73
C LEU A 44 2.01 -1.73 -21.75
N LYS A 45 3.21 -2.29 -21.97
CA LYS A 45 4.40 -1.98 -21.15
C LYS A 45 4.65 -0.47 -21.08
N GLN A 46 4.72 0.19 -22.24
CA GLN A 46 5.01 1.62 -22.29
C GLN A 46 3.84 2.48 -21.80
N HIS A 47 2.61 2.03 -22.03
CA HIS A 47 1.40 2.72 -21.58
C HIS A 47 1.32 2.75 -20.05
N PHE A 48 1.50 1.60 -19.39
CA PHE A 48 1.55 1.50 -17.93
C PHE A 48 2.75 2.22 -17.32
N TYR A 49 3.93 2.16 -17.97
CA TYR A 49 5.10 2.93 -17.53
C TYR A 49 4.87 4.45 -17.55
N ARG A 50 3.93 4.91 -18.38
CA ARG A 50 3.47 6.31 -18.43
C ARG A 50 2.19 6.53 -17.61
N GLU A 51 1.90 5.67 -16.64
CA GLU A 51 0.70 5.75 -15.78
C GLU A 51 -0.63 5.76 -16.55
N GLY A 52 -0.61 5.25 -17.78
CA GLY A 52 -1.77 5.12 -18.64
C GLY A 52 -2.70 4.03 -18.15
N ARG A 53 -4.00 4.26 -18.30
CA ARG A 53 -5.06 3.29 -17.93
C ARG A 53 -5.66 2.68 -19.18
N LEU A 54 -6.14 1.45 -19.06
CA LEU A 54 -6.95 0.81 -20.10
C LEU A 54 -8.41 1.25 -20.01
N THR A 55 -9.21 0.91 -21.01
CA THR A 55 -10.66 0.88 -20.80
C THR A 55 -11.02 -0.25 -19.83
N GLU A 56 -12.16 -0.13 -19.15
CA GLU A 56 -12.61 -1.17 -18.22
C GLU A 56 -12.81 -2.52 -18.93
N ASP A 57 -13.34 -2.51 -20.16
CA ASP A 57 -13.55 -3.74 -20.94
C ASP A 57 -12.22 -4.38 -21.37
N GLN A 58 -11.20 -3.60 -21.73
CA GLN A 58 -9.86 -4.12 -22.06
C GLN A 58 -9.18 -4.73 -20.83
N ALA A 59 -9.24 -4.06 -19.68
CA ALA A 59 -8.71 -4.58 -18.43
C ALA A 59 -9.42 -5.87 -18.02
N LEU A 60 -10.75 -5.89 -18.09
CA LEU A 60 -11.55 -7.05 -17.76
C LEU A 60 -11.26 -8.22 -18.69
N TRP A 61 -11.09 -7.96 -20.00
CA TRP A 61 -10.73 -8.99 -20.96
C TRP A 61 -9.40 -9.68 -20.60
N ILE A 62 -8.36 -8.91 -20.25
CA ILE A 62 -7.06 -9.47 -19.82
C ILE A 62 -7.24 -10.37 -18.60
N ILE A 63 -7.96 -9.88 -17.59
CA ILE A 63 -8.16 -10.60 -16.33
C ILE A 63 -8.91 -11.91 -16.59
N GLN A 64 -9.99 -11.87 -17.37
CA GLN A 64 -10.81 -13.04 -17.67
C GLN A 64 -10.07 -14.06 -18.56
N ALA A 65 -9.34 -13.62 -19.59
CA ALA A 65 -8.56 -14.50 -20.44
C ALA A 65 -7.42 -15.18 -19.66
N GLY A 66 -6.70 -14.43 -18.80
CA GLY A 66 -5.70 -15.01 -17.90
C GLY A 66 -6.31 -15.98 -16.88
N THR A 67 -7.48 -15.64 -16.33
CA THR A 67 -8.23 -16.50 -15.40
C THR A 67 -8.57 -17.85 -16.02
N GLN A 68 -9.00 -17.88 -17.28
CA GLN A 68 -9.30 -19.13 -17.98
C GLN A 68 -8.07 -20.05 -18.08
N LEU A 69 -6.89 -19.49 -18.34
CA LEU A 69 -5.64 -20.25 -18.36
C LEU A 69 -5.28 -20.78 -16.97
N LEU A 70 -5.34 -19.93 -15.95
CA LEU A 70 -5.03 -20.30 -14.57
C LEU A 70 -5.99 -21.37 -14.01
N LYS A 71 -7.29 -21.31 -14.37
CA LYS A 71 -8.28 -22.33 -13.99
C LYS A 71 -7.97 -23.70 -14.58
N ALA A 72 -7.39 -23.75 -15.77
CA ALA A 72 -7.03 -25.01 -16.44
C ALA A 72 -5.75 -25.65 -15.84
N GLU A 73 -4.95 -24.89 -15.10
CA GLU A 73 -3.73 -25.41 -14.48
C GLU A 73 -4.01 -26.23 -13.20
N PRO A 74 -3.15 -27.20 -12.86
CA PRO A 74 -3.27 -27.95 -11.61
C PRO A 74 -2.82 -27.11 -10.40
N ASN A 75 -3.13 -27.56 -9.17
CA ASN A 75 -2.63 -26.92 -7.95
C ASN A 75 -1.10 -26.94 -7.85
N LEU A 76 -0.50 -28.07 -8.25
CA LEU A 76 0.93 -28.31 -8.26
C LEU A 76 1.40 -28.33 -9.72
N LEU A 77 2.01 -27.24 -10.14
CA LEU A 77 2.61 -27.14 -11.47
C LEU A 77 3.88 -28.00 -11.55
N GLU A 78 4.24 -28.45 -12.75
CA GLU A 78 5.49 -29.15 -13.01
C GLU A 78 6.17 -28.51 -14.22
N MET A 79 7.46 -28.15 -14.08
CA MET A 79 8.21 -27.50 -15.16
C MET A 79 9.70 -27.86 -15.11
N ASP A 80 10.34 -27.82 -16.28
CA ASP A 80 11.78 -28.08 -16.42
C ASP A 80 12.59 -26.79 -16.52
N ALA A 81 13.87 -26.88 -16.13
CA ALA A 81 14.88 -25.86 -16.36
C ALA A 81 15.18 -25.70 -17.88
N PRO A 82 15.75 -24.56 -18.35
CA PRO A 82 16.14 -23.38 -17.58
C PRO A 82 14.94 -22.51 -17.19
N ILE A 83 15.03 -21.82 -16.05
CA ILE A 83 13.94 -20.97 -15.54
C ILE A 83 14.44 -19.87 -14.60
N THR A 84 13.76 -18.74 -14.62
CA THR A 84 13.93 -17.64 -13.66
C THR A 84 12.79 -17.67 -12.64
N VAL A 85 13.14 -17.79 -11.36
CA VAL A 85 12.19 -17.78 -10.23
C VAL A 85 12.22 -16.41 -9.55
N CYS A 86 11.04 -15.85 -9.32
CA CYS A 86 10.82 -14.51 -8.77
C CYS A 86 9.96 -14.58 -7.51
N GLY A 87 10.34 -13.83 -6.47
CA GLY A 87 9.56 -13.67 -5.26
C GLY A 87 8.53 -12.54 -5.37
N ASP A 88 8.24 -11.93 -4.22
CA ASP A 88 7.22 -10.88 -4.06
C ASP A 88 7.50 -9.66 -4.95
N VAL A 89 6.43 -9.04 -5.47
CA VAL A 89 6.47 -7.87 -6.35
C VAL A 89 5.78 -6.66 -5.71
N HIS A 90 4.69 -6.87 -4.96
CA HIS A 90 4.00 -5.85 -4.16
C HIS A 90 3.69 -4.54 -4.89
N GLY A 91 3.14 -4.64 -6.11
CA GLY A 91 2.72 -3.47 -6.88
C GLY A 91 3.86 -2.52 -7.27
N GLN A 92 5.12 -2.96 -7.25
CA GLN A 92 6.27 -2.19 -7.72
C GLN A 92 6.48 -2.38 -9.23
N TYR A 93 5.55 -1.88 -10.05
CA TYR A 93 5.54 -2.08 -11.51
C TYR A 93 6.85 -1.66 -12.21
N TYR A 94 7.46 -0.56 -11.77
CA TYR A 94 8.71 -0.04 -12.34
C TYR A 94 9.89 -1.00 -12.06
N ASP A 95 9.91 -1.60 -10.88
CA ASP A 95 10.89 -2.63 -10.54
C ASP A 95 10.60 -3.96 -11.23
N LEU A 96 9.34 -4.28 -11.48
CA LEU A 96 8.97 -5.44 -12.32
C LEU A 96 9.55 -5.29 -13.74
N MET A 97 9.61 -4.08 -14.30
CA MET A 97 10.28 -3.85 -15.58
C MET A 97 11.78 -4.12 -15.49
N LYS A 98 12.42 -3.71 -14.38
CA LYS A 98 13.83 -4.00 -14.12
C LYS A 98 14.08 -5.49 -13.92
N LEU A 99 13.15 -6.20 -13.27
CA LEU A 99 13.19 -7.63 -13.07
C LEU A 99 13.25 -8.38 -14.41
N PHE A 100 12.46 -7.97 -15.42
CA PHE A 100 12.53 -8.56 -16.76
C PHE A 100 13.84 -8.22 -17.49
N GLU A 101 14.40 -7.02 -17.30
CA GLU A 101 15.72 -6.68 -17.85
C GLU A 101 16.84 -7.57 -17.27
N VAL A 102 16.76 -7.88 -15.97
CA VAL A 102 17.77 -8.67 -15.24
C VAL A 102 17.56 -10.18 -15.43
N GLY A 103 16.31 -10.63 -15.44
CA GLY A 103 15.92 -12.04 -15.53
C GLY A 103 15.98 -12.58 -16.96
N GLY A 104 15.69 -11.74 -17.96
CA GLY A 104 15.62 -12.11 -19.39
C GLY A 104 14.25 -11.79 -20.01
N ASP A 105 14.20 -11.64 -21.33
CA ASP A 105 12.94 -11.36 -22.02
C ASP A 105 11.97 -12.57 -21.90
N PRO A 106 10.72 -12.40 -21.45
CA PRO A 106 9.74 -13.49 -21.34
C PRO A 106 9.44 -14.23 -22.65
N SER A 107 9.72 -13.63 -23.81
CA SER A 107 9.61 -14.31 -25.11
C SER A 107 10.62 -15.43 -25.30
N GLU A 108 11.75 -15.37 -24.60
CA GLU A 108 12.86 -16.33 -24.71
C GLU A 108 13.19 -17.03 -23.37
N THR A 109 12.62 -16.54 -22.27
CA THR A 109 12.95 -16.95 -20.90
C THR A 109 11.74 -17.53 -20.19
N ARG A 110 11.91 -18.68 -19.52
CA ARG A 110 10.87 -19.25 -18.68
C ARG A 110 10.83 -18.57 -17.31
N TYR A 111 9.65 -18.33 -16.78
CA TYR A 111 9.42 -17.60 -15.54
C TYR A 111 8.48 -18.34 -14.58
N LEU A 112 8.84 -18.37 -13.31
CA LEU A 112 7.96 -18.76 -12.21
C LEU A 112 7.91 -17.63 -11.18
N PHE A 113 6.74 -17.03 -10.99
CA PHE A 113 6.51 -16.08 -9.90
C PHE A 113 5.86 -16.79 -8.71
N LEU A 114 6.33 -16.48 -7.50
CA LEU A 114 5.91 -17.17 -6.28
C LEU A 114 4.68 -16.57 -5.60
N GLY A 115 4.23 -15.38 -5.99
CA GLY A 115 3.04 -14.72 -5.42
C GLY A 115 3.30 -13.26 -5.07
N ASP A 116 2.34 -12.66 -4.36
CA ASP A 116 2.37 -11.30 -3.82
C ASP A 116 2.65 -10.25 -4.90
N TYR A 117 1.74 -10.19 -5.87
CA TYR A 117 1.75 -9.22 -6.98
C TYR A 117 1.23 -7.85 -6.55
N VAL A 118 0.38 -7.83 -5.53
CA VAL A 118 -0.44 -6.68 -5.15
C VAL A 118 -0.19 -6.21 -3.72
N ASP A 119 -0.88 -5.12 -3.37
CA ASP A 119 -0.80 -4.37 -2.12
C ASP A 119 0.57 -3.73 -1.89
N ARG A 120 0.60 -2.86 -0.87
CA ARG A 120 1.80 -2.17 -0.37
C ARG A 120 2.29 -1.08 -1.33
N GLY A 121 2.68 -1.43 -2.54
CA GLY A 121 2.92 -0.49 -3.65
C GLY A 121 1.62 0.03 -4.27
N TYR A 122 1.75 1.08 -5.08
CA TYR A 122 0.62 1.78 -5.71
C TYR A 122 0.42 1.50 -7.20
N PHE A 123 1.11 0.50 -7.75
CA PHE A 123 0.97 0.07 -9.14
C PHE A 123 0.65 -1.43 -9.25
N SER A 124 -0.17 -1.92 -8.32
CA SER A 124 -0.58 -3.33 -8.25
C SER A 124 -1.41 -3.74 -9.46
N ILE A 125 -2.34 -2.89 -9.92
CA ILE A 125 -3.19 -3.25 -11.05
C ILE A 125 -2.39 -3.30 -12.36
N GLU A 126 -1.37 -2.46 -12.52
CA GLU A 126 -0.44 -2.51 -13.65
C GLU A 126 0.40 -3.80 -13.62
N CYS A 127 0.87 -4.23 -12.43
CA CYS A 127 1.53 -5.53 -12.27
C CYS A 127 0.61 -6.69 -12.69
N VAL A 128 -0.63 -6.73 -12.18
CA VAL A 128 -1.60 -7.78 -12.52
C VAL A 128 -1.91 -7.79 -14.02
N LEU A 129 -2.29 -6.64 -14.60
CA LEU A 129 -2.65 -6.58 -16.02
C LEU A 129 -1.47 -6.96 -16.92
N TYR A 130 -0.24 -6.56 -16.57
CA TYR A 130 0.92 -6.89 -17.38
C TYR A 130 1.32 -8.36 -17.24
N LEU A 131 1.38 -8.92 -16.02
CA LEU A 131 1.68 -10.33 -15.79
C LEU A 131 0.62 -11.26 -16.42
N TRP A 132 -0.66 -10.90 -16.37
CA TRP A 132 -1.73 -11.66 -17.01
C TRP A 132 -1.63 -11.58 -18.53
N SER A 133 -1.28 -10.42 -19.08
CA SER A 133 -1.00 -10.29 -20.51
C SER A 133 0.16 -11.19 -20.93
N LEU A 134 1.24 -11.24 -20.13
CA LEU A 134 2.33 -12.18 -20.38
C LEU A 134 1.89 -13.65 -20.25
N LYS A 135 1.03 -13.99 -19.28
CA LYS A 135 0.46 -15.34 -19.15
C LYS A 135 -0.35 -15.76 -20.38
N ILE A 136 -1.10 -14.84 -20.98
CA ILE A 136 -1.87 -15.07 -22.22
C ILE A 136 -0.93 -15.33 -23.40
N TRP A 137 0.19 -14.63 -23.49
CA TRP A 137 1.20 -14.85 -24.54
C TRP A 137 2.03 -16.11 -24.33
N TYR A 138 2.38 -16.40 -23.09
CA TYR A 138 3.38 -17.40 -22.71
C TYR A 138 2.82 -18.44 -21.74
N PRO A 139 1.66 -19.09 -22.02
CA PRO A 139 0.99 -19.95 -21.05
C PRO A 139 1.82 -21.15 -20.61
N ASN A 140 2.76 -21.59 -21.45
CA ASN A 140 3.61 -22.77 -21.23
C ASN A 140 5.06 -22.41 -20.84
N THR A 141 5.37 -21.13 -20.64
CA THR A 141 6.71 -20.66 -20.25
C THR A 141 6.69 -19.61 -19.15
N LEU A 142 5.53 -19.04 -18.80
CA LEU A 142 5.36 -18.15 -17.66
C LEU A 142 4.26 -18.68 -16.73
N TRP A 143 4.62 -18.90 -15.48
CA TRP A 143 3.76 -19.43 -14.43
C TRP A 143 3.67 -18.47 -13.25
N LEU A 144 2.48 -18.41 -12.67
CA LEU A 144 2.13 -17.51 -11.57
C LEU A 144 1.57 -18.37 -10.44
N LEU A 145 2.19 -18.34 -9.27
CA LEU A 145 1.64 -18.94 -8.05
C LEU A 145 0.82 -17.93 -7.26
N ARG A 146 0.03 -18.43 -6.33
CA ARG A 146 -0.72 -17.61 -5.37
C ARG A 146 0.17 -17.26 -4.19
N GLY A 147 0.25 -15.98 -3.84
CA GLY A 147 0.77 -15.50 -2.57
C GLY A 147 -0.35 -15.27 -1.55
N ASN A 148 0.00 -14.83 -0.35
CA ASN A 148 -1.01 -14.54 0.67
C ASN A 148 -1.80 -13.27 0.35
N HIS A 149 -1.22 -12.30 -0.36
CA HIS A 149 -1.90 -11.06 -0.76
C HIS A 149 -2.92 -11.25 -1.88
N GLU A 150 -2.90 -12.37 -2.61
CA GLU A 150 -3.92 -12.69 -3.61
C GLU A 150 -5.22 -13.24 -2.98
N CYS A 151 -5.79 -12.48 -2.05
CA CYS A 151 -7.06 -12.78 -1.40
C CYS A 151 -7.83 -11.52 -1.01
N ARG A 152 -9.15 -11.63 -0.91
CA ARG A 152 -10.02 -10.48 -0.58
C ARG A 152 -9.70 -9.89 0.78
N HIS A 153 -9.35 -10.72 1.76
CA HIS A 153 -9.11 -10.29 3.14
C HIS A 153 -7.97 -9.28 3.22
N LEU A 154 -6.85 -9.54 2.55
CA LEU A 154 -5.69 -8.64 2.54
C LEU A 154 -5.92 -7.43 1.64
N THR A 155 -6.45 -7.63 0.44
CA THR A 155 -6.63 -6.53 -0.52
C THR A 155 -7.71 -5.53 -0.12
N ASP A 156 -8.69 -5.95 0.71
CA ASP A 156 -9.69 -5.07 1.34
C ASP A 156 -9.11 -4.27 2.51
N TYR A 157 -8.17 -4.88 3.27
CA TYR A 157 -7.49 -4.24 4.39
C TYR A 157 -6.41 -3.23 3.95
N PHE A 158 -5.61 -3.62 2.95
CA PHE A 158 -4.55 -2.80 2.37
C PHE A 158 -5.09 -1.92 1.24
N THR A 159 -4.39 -1.84 0.12
CA THR A 159 -4.55 -0.75 -0.85
C THR A 159 -5.10 -1.23 -2.18
N PHE A 160 -5.05 -2.52 -2.50
CA PHE A 160 -5.40 -2.99 -3.84
C PHE A 160 -6.88 -2.79 -4.21
N LYS A 161 -7.83 -3.02 -3.28
CA LYS A 161 -9.25 -2.73 -3.55
C LYS A 161 -9.48 -1.26 -3.81
N LEU A 162 -8.83 -0.40 -3.02
CA LEU A 162 -8.91 1.04 -3.19
C LEU A 162 -8.28 1.49 -4.52
N GLU A 163 -7.12 0.93 -4.88
CA GLU A 163 -6.45 1.15 -6.14
C GLU A 163 -7.36 0.82 -7.32
N CYS A 164 -8.00 -0.34 -7.31
CA CYS A 164 -8.95 -0.74 -8.35
C CYS A 164 -10.12 0.23 -8.46
N LYS A 165 -10.73 0.64 -7.34
CA LYS A 165 -11.84 1.61 -7.33
C LYS A 165 -11.43 3.00 -7.80
N HIS A 166 -10.20 3.41 -7.54
CA HIS A 166 -9.68 4.72 -7.93
C HIS A 166 -9.26 4.75 -9.42
N LYS A 167 -8.60 3.69 -9.90
CA LYS A 167 -8.09 3.63 -11.28
C LYS A 167 -9.12 3.11 -12.28
N TYR A 168 -9.99 2.20 -11.85
CA TYR A 168 -11.00 1.51 -12.66
C TYR A 168 -12.34 1.47 -11.93
N SER A 169 -12.75 0.30 -11.42
CA SER A 169 -14.03 0.07 -10.78
C SER A 169 -13.95 -1.10 -9.78
N GLU A 170 -14.98 -1.23 -8.94
CA GLU A 170 -15.14 -2.41 -8.08
C GLU A 170 -15.36 -3.69 -8.90
N ARG A 171 -15.92 -3.60 -10.11
CA ARG A 171 -16.06 -4.74 -11.03
C ARG A 171 -14.71 -5.33 -11.44
N ILE A 172 -13.70 -4.49 -11.68
CA ILE A 172 -12.34 -4.96 -11.95
C ILE A 172 -11.75 -5.65 -10.72
N TYR A 173 -11.95 -5.10 -9.53
CA TYR A 173 -11.50 -5.73 -8.28
C TYR A 173 -12.11 -7.13 -8.11
N GLU A 174 -13.43 -7.28 -8.27
CA GLU A 174 -14.11 -8.57 -8.15
C GLU A 174 -13.59 -9.59 -9.18
N ALA A 175 -13.32 -9.16 -10.42
CA ALA A 175 -12.70 -10.01 -11.44
C ALA A 175 -11.28 -10.46 -11.04
N CYS A 176 -10.47 -9.57 -10.45
CA CYS A 176 -9.16 -9.93 -9.92
C CYS A 176 -9.28 -10.96 -8.80
N ILE A 177 -10.23 -10.82 -7.86
CA ILE A 177 -10.42 -11.80 -6.78
C ILE A 177 -10.80 -13.18 -7.32
N GLU A 178 -11.68 -13.26 -8.33
CA GLU A 178 -11.99 -14.53 -9.00
C GLU A 178 -10.74 -15.12 -9.67
N SER A 179 -9.94 -14.29 -10.34
CA SER A 179 -8.69 -14.72 -10.94
C SER A 179 -7.69 -15.23 -9.91
N PHE A 180 -7.57 -14.56 -8.76
CA PHE A 180 -6.67 -14.93 -7.69
C PHE A 180 -7.03 -16.28 -7.08
N CYS A 181 -8.33 -16.59 -6.96
CA CYS A 181 -8.80 -17.92 -6.58
C CYS A 181 -8.39 -19.02 -7.58
N SER A 182 -8.01 -18.66 -8.80
CA SER A 182 -7.62 -19.61 -9.84
C SER A 182 -6.12 -19.89 -9.88
N LEU A 183 -5.29 -19.07 -9.21
CA LEU A 183 -3.84 -19.22 -9.17
C LEU A 183 -3.41 -20.55 -8.53
N PRO A 184 -2.52 -21.33 -9.18
CA PRO A 184 -1.87 -22.49 -8.58
C PRO A 184 -1.18 -22.20 -7.25
N LEU A 185 -1.07 -23.19 -6.38
CA LEU A 185 -0.55 -23.03 -5.01
C LEU A 185 0.94 -23.36 -4.89
N ALA A 186 1.46 -24.19 -5.80
CA ALA A 186 2.83 -24.67 -5.74
C ALA A 186 3.35 -25.09 -7.13
N ALA A 187 4.66 -25.27 -7.22
CA ALA A 187 5.31 -25.85 -8.38
C ALA A 187 6.41 -26.83 -7.96
N VAL A 188 6.62 -27.88 -8.76
CA VAL A 188 7.84 -28.68 -8.74
C VAL A 188 8.70 -28.28 -9.93
N MET A 189 9.82 -27.62 -9.64
CA MET A 189 10.78 -27.19 -10.64
C MET A 189 11.88 -28.24 -10.80
N ASN A 190 12.13 -28.65 -12.05
CA ASN A 190 13.16 -29.61 -12.45
C ASN A 190 13.13 -30.93 -11.68
N LYS A 191 11.95 -31.35 -11.18
CA LYS A 191 11.75 -32.52 -10.31
C LYS A 191 12.61 -32.52 -9.03
N GLN A 192 13.13 -31.35 -8.65
CA GLN A 192 14.12 -31.19 -7.58
C GLN A 192 13.70 -30.19 -6.53
N PHE A 193 12.92 -29.17 -6.91
CA PHE A 193 12.61 -28.06 -6.02
C PHE A 193 11.12 -27.94 -5.82
N LEU A 194 10.66 -27.92 -4.57
CA LEU A 194 9.31 -27.45 -4.27
C LEU A 194 9.36 -25.92 -4.22
N CYS A 195 8.56 -25.28 -5.05
CA CYS A 195 8.39 -23.83 -5.11
C CYS A 195 7.01 -23.48 -4.56
N ILE A 196 6.96 -22.66 -3.51
CA ILE A 196 5.75 -22.25 -2.79
C ILE A 196 5.91 -20.82 -2.28
N HIS A 197 4.83 -20.10 -2.03
CA HIS A 197 4.94 -18.73 -1.48
C HIS A 197 5.40 -18.74 -0.02
N GLY A 198 4.58 -19.37 0.81
CA GLY A 198 4.69 -19.58 2.25
C GLY A 198 5.75 -20.61 2.60
N GLY A 199 5.29 -21.69 3.24
CA GLY A 199 6.18 -22.72 3.76
C GLY A 199 5.48 -24.05 3.94
N LEU A 200 6.05 -24.86 4.84
CA LEU A 200 5.52 -26.18 5.13
C LEU A 200 4.36 -26.10 6.13
N SER A 201 3.48 -27.10 6.06
CA SER A 201 2.36 -27.31 6.98
C SER A 201 2.55 -28.59 7.79
N PRO A 202 2.04 -28.67 9.03
CA PRO A 202 1.86 -29.95 9.72
C PRO A 202 1.03 -30.97 8.93
N GLU A 203 0.13 -30.50 8.06
CA GLU A 203 -0.73 -31.33 7.20
C GLU A 203 -0.06 -31.68 5.85
N LEU A 204 1.11 -31.09 5.55
CA LEU A 204 1.84 -31.34 4.31
C LEU A 204 2.85 -32.48 4.51
N HIS A 205 2.53 -33.66 3.98
CA HIS A 205 3.37 -34.85 4.11
C HIS A 205 3.98 -35.26 2.77
N THR A 206 3.23 -35.12 1.69
CA THR A 206 3.61 -35.47 0.33
C THR A 206 3.13 -34.42 -0.67
N LEU A 207 3.68 -34.44 -1.88
CA LEU A 207 3.20 -33.60 -2.97
C LEU A 207 1.73 -33.87 -3.38
N GLU A 208 1.19 -35.05 -3.06
CA GLU A 208 -0.20 -35.39 -3.34
C GLU A 208 -1.18 -34.59 -2.47
N ASP A 209 -0.78 -34.23 -1.25
CA ASP A 209 -1.62 -33.44 -0.34
C ASP A 209 -1.96 -32.08 -0.99
N ILE A 210 -0.99 -31.44 -1.66
CA ILE A 210 -1.19 -30.20 -2.41
C ILE A 210 -2.18 -30.39 -3.57
N LYS A 211 -2.07 -31.51 -4.30
CA LYS A 211 -2.93 -31.81 -5.45
C LYS A 211 -4.40 -31.98 -5.05
N SER A 212 -4.67 -32.40 -3.81
CA SER A 212 -6.02 -32.64 -3.31
C SER A 212 -6.78 -31.39 -2.82
N ILE A 213 -6.13 -30.24 -2.71
CA ILE A 213 -6.74 -29.00 -2.20
C ILE A 213 -7.79 -28.47 -3.18
N ASP A 214 -8.98 -28.09 -2.70
CA ASP A 214 -9.85 -27.19 -3.48
C ASP A 214 -9.37 -25.74 -3.34
N ARG A 215 -8.64 -25.26 -4.35
CA ARG A 215 -8.01 -23.93 -4.34
C ARG A 215 -8.95 -22.81 -4.78
N PHE A 216 -10.08 -23.12 -5.42
CA PHE A 216 -10.97 -22.14 -6.09
C PHE A 216 -11.87 -21.38 -5.12
N ARG A 217 -11.25 -20.80 -4.10
CA ARG A 217 -11.90 -20.13 -2.98
C ARG A 217 -10.96 -19.13 -2.32
N GLU A 218 -11.50 -18.32 -1.41
CA GLU A 218 -10.68 -17.53 -0.50
C GLU A 218 -9.83 -18.45 0.40
N PRO A 219 -8.54 -18.13 0.65
CA PRO A 219 -7.73 -18.92 1.55
C PRO A 219 -8.38 -18.96 2.95
N PRO A 220 -8.48 -20.14 3.57
CA PRO A 220 -8.98 -20.24 4.93
C PRO A 220 -7.99 -19.60 5.92
N THR A 221 -8.44 -19.31 7.14
CA THR A 221 -7.57 -18.79 8.21
C THR A 221 -6.66 -19.85 8.85
N HIS A 222 -6.86 -21.13 8.53
CA HIS A 222 -6.12 -22.28 9.04
C HIS A 222 -6.15 -23.46 8.05
N GLY A 223 -5.31 -24.46 8.29
CA GLY A 223 -5.19 -25.67 7.48
C GLY A 223 -4.21 -25.52 6.32
N LEU A 224 -3.97 -26.62 5.59
CA LEU A 224 -2.91 -26.72 4.58
C LEU A 224 -2.82 -25.55 3.60
N MET A 225 -3.94 -25.09 3.02
CA MET A 225 -3.93 -23.97 2.06
C MET A 225 -3.49 -22.65 2.70
N CYS A 226 -3.83 -22.40 3.97
CA CYS A 226 -3.34 -21.24 4.71
C CYS A 226 -1.81 -21.34 4.87
N ASP A 227 -1.34 -22.50 5.30
CA ASP A 227 0.07 -22.71 5.63
C ASP A 227 1.01 -22.62 4.42
N LEU A 228 0.57 -23.12 3.26
CA LEU A 228 1.32 -22.98 2.00
C LEU A 228 1.54 -21.51 1.61
N LEU A 229 0.71 -20.59 2.09
CA LEU A 229 0.79 -19.16 1.79
C LEU A 229 1.41 -18.34 2.94
N TRP A 230 1.32 -18.79 4.19
CA TRP A 230 1.66 -17.99 5.38
C TRP A 230 2.77 -18.55 6.27
N ALA A 231 3.17 -19.82 6.11
CA ALA A 231 4.19 -20.40 6.98
C ALA A 231 5.58 -19.80 6.72
N ASP A 232 6.37 -19.64 7.78
CA ASP A 232 7.73 -19.10 7.74
C ASP A 232 8.73 -20.10 8.32
N PRO A 233 10.00 -20.10 7.90
CA PRO A 233 11.05 -20.78 8.65
C PRO A 233 11.23 -20.11 10.02
N LEU A 234 11.65 -20.89 11.03
CA LEU A 234 12.05 -20.31 12.34
C LEU A 234 13.13 -19.24 12.18
N GLU A 235 13.17 -18.24 13.07
CA GLU A 235 14.20 -17.19 13.05
C GLU A 235 15.61 -17.81 13.17
N GLU A 236 15.75 -18.77 14.08
CA GLU A 236 16.93 -19.59 14.34
C GLU A 236 17.00 -20.86 13.48
N PHE A 237 16.34 -20.92 12.32
CA PHE A 237 16.29 -22.11 11.46
C PHE A 237 17.68 -22.72 11.22
N GLY A 238 17.82 -24.01 11.57
CA GLY A 238 19.07 -24.76 11.56
C GLY A 238 19.92 -24.63 12.81
N GLN A 239 19.51 -23.86 13.82
CA GLN A 239 20.15 -23.71 15.13
C GLN A 239 19.13 -23.86 16.27
N GLU A 240 18.03 -24.56 16.00
CA GLU A 240 16.93 -24.75 16.93
C GLU A 240 17.37 -25.49 18.19
N LYS A 241 16.79 -25.09 19.34
CA LYS A 241 17.04 -25.72 20.64
C LYS A 241 16.06 -26.85 20.94
N THR A 242 14.84 -26.77 20.40
CA THR A 242 13.82 -27.81 20.55
C THR A 242 13.78 -28.69 19.30
N GLY A 243 13.20 -29.89 19.45
CA GLY A 243 13.01 -30.83 18.35
C GLY A 243 11.67 -30.66 17.61
N ASP A 244 10.95 -29.56 17.87
CA ASP A 244 9.62 -29.35 17.33
C ASP A 244 9.68 -29.08 15.83
N TYR A 245 8.79 -29.72 15.07
CA TYR A 245 8.74 -29.55 13.62
C TYR A 245 8.04 -28.24 13.25
N PHE A 246 6.98 -27.91 14.01
CA PHE A 246 6.14 -26.76 13.77
C PHE A 246 5.80 -26.07 15.09
N VAL A 247 5.88 -24.74 15.10
CA VAL A 247 5.51 -23.88 16.23
C VAL A 247 4.54 -22.83 15.71
N HIS A 248 3.56 -22.39 16.50
CA HIS A 248 2.64 -21.35 16.07
C HIS A 248 3.37 -20.07 15.61
N ASN A 249 3.03 -19.54 14.43
CA ASN A 249 3.67 -18.34 13.90
C ASN A 249 3.09 -17.08 14.57
N SER A 250 3.78 -16.62 15.61
CA SER A 250 3.41 -15.42 16.35
C SER A 250 3.70 -14.11 15.60
N VAL A 251 4.54 -14.15 14.56
CA VAL A 251 4.79 -12.98 13.69
C VAL A 251 3.60 -12.75 12.79
N ARG A 252 3.08 -13.80 12.14
CA ARG A 252 1.91 -13.71 11.24
C ARG A 252 0.58 -13.72 11.97
N GLY A 253 0.51 -14.33 13.16
CA GLY A 253 -0.74 -14.47 13.92
C GLY A 253 -1.68 -15.57 13.40
N CYS A 254 -1.24 -16.32 12.39
CA CYS A 254 -1.86 -17.53 11.85
C CYS A 254 -0.73 -18.47 11.37
N SER A 255 -1.06 -19.71 11.00
CA SER A 255 -0.09 -20.68 10.49
C SER A 255 1.08 -20.99 11.46
N TYR A 256 2.20 -21.48 10.92
CA TYR A 256 3.29 -22.07 11.68
C TYR A 256 4.66 -21.55 11.22
N PHE A 257 5.57 -21.45 12.19
CA PHE A 257 6.99 -21.55 11.93
C PHE A 257 7.35 -23.01 11.72
N PHE A 258 8.08 -23.34 10.63
CA PHE A 258 8.61 -24.67 10.41
C PHE A 258 10.13 -24.72 10.64
N SER A 259 10.62 -25.83 11.20
CA SER A 259 12.03 -25.99 11.57
C SER A 259 12.87 -26.69 10.49
N TYR A 260 14.19 -26.61 10.62
CA TYR A 260 15.14 -27.32 9.76
C TYR A 260 14.93 -28.84 9.75
N PRO A 261 14.66 -29.51 10.90
CA PRO A 261 14.23 -30.91 10.91
C PRO A 261 12.98 -31.18 10.07
N ALA A 262 11.95 -30.32 10.16
CA ALA A 262 10.73 -30.47 9.37
C ALA A 262 11.01 -30.37 7.87
N ALA A 263 11.81 -29.39 7.45
CA ALA A 263 12.24 -29.22 6.07
C ALA A 263 13.03 -30.45 5.56
N CYS A 264 14.01 -30.94 6.33
CA CYS A 264 14.78 -32.11 5.94
C CYS A 264 13.91 -33.37 5.81
N ALA A 265 13.02 -33.61 6.77
CA ALA A 265 12.12 -34.76 6.74
C ALA A 265 11.19 -34.72 5.52
N PHE A 266 10.65 -33.55 5.18
CA PHE A 266 9.81 -33.37 3.99
C PHE A 266 10.59 -33.61 2.69
N LEU A 267 11.79 -33.02 2.57
CA LEU A 267 12.66 -33.16 1.40
C LEU A 267 13.07 -34.62 1.15
N GLU A 268 13.51 -35.32 2.20
CA GLU A 268 13.89 -36.74 2.11
C GLU A 268 12.69 -37.62 1.71
N LYS A 269 11.52 -37.40 2.33
CA LYS A 269 10.31 -38.16 2.04
C LYS A 269 9.82 -37.99 0.60
N ASN A 270 9.98 -36.80 0.04
CA ASN A 270 9.50 -36.46 -1.31
C ASN A 270 10.59 -36.52 -2.38
N ASN A 271 11.82 -36.95 -2.02
CA ASN A 271 12.96 -37.01 -2.92
C ASN A 271 13.24 -35.66 -3.61
N LEU A 272 13.19 -34.58 -2.84
CA LEU A 272 13.46 -33.21 -3.29
C LEU A 272 14.80 -32.71 -2.74
N LEU A 273 15.39 -31.76 -3.46
CA LEU A 273 16.67 -31.16 -3.12
C LEU A 273 16.53 -29.96 -2.17
N SER A 274 15.53 -29.11 -2.39
CA SER A 274 15.34 -27.86 -1.64
C SER A 274 13.91 -27.32 -1.78
N ILE A 275 13.53 -26.42 -0.87
CA ILE A 275 12.31 -25.62 -0.94
C ILE A 275 12.70 -24.19 -1.35
N ILE A 276 12.07 -23.65 -2.38
CA ILE A 276 12.22 -22.27 -2.84
C ILE A 276 10.95 -21.51 -2.48
N ARG A 277 11.10 -20.42 -1.74
CA ARG A 277 9.97 -19.64 -1.23
C ARG A 277 10.18 -18.14 -1.25
N ALA A 278 9.16 -17.36 -0.92
CA ALA A 278 9.19 -15.89 -0.96
C ALA A 278 8.72 -15.24 0.37
N HIS A 279 7.75 -14.32 0.39
CA HIS A 279 6.96 -13.81 1.55
C HIS A 279 7.69 -13.04 2.68
N GLU A 280 8.99 -13.26 2.87
CA GLU A 280 9.79 -12.55 3.87
C GLU A 280 10.80 -11.65 3.17
N ALA A 281 10.67 -10.34 3.37
CA ALA A 281 11.64 -9.36 2.89
C ALA A 281 13.06 -9.72 3.34
N GLN A 282 14.03 -9.58 2.43
CA GLN A 282 15.45 -9.86 2.68
C GLN A 282 16.28 -8.66 2.26
N ASP A 283 17.23 -8.22 3.10
CA ASP A 283 18.11 -7.08 2.81
C ASP A 283 18.90 -7.29 1.49
N ALA A 284 19.37 -8.51 1.25
CA ALA A 284 20.05 -8.88 0.01
C ALA A 284 19.10 -9.30 -1.13
N GLY A 285 17.78 -9.30 -0.91
CA GLY A 285 16.79 -9.85 -1.84
C GLY A 285 16.72 -11.38 -1.88
N TYR A 286 17.54 -12.07 -1.09
CA TYR A 286 17.48 -13.52 -0.93
C TYR A 286 18.10 -13.98 0.39
N ARG A 287 17.77 -15.21 0.81
CA ARG A 287 18.41 -15.90 1.93
C ARG A 287 18.57 -17.39 1.64
N MET A 288 19.78 -17.90 1.84
CA MET A 288 20.09 -19.32 1.73
C MET A 288 20.16 -19.91 3.14
N TYR A 289 19.30 -20.87 3.47
CA TYR A 289 19.24 -21.45 4.80
C TYR A 289 20.24 -22.62 4.94
N ARG A 290 20.27 -23.23 6.14
CA ARG A 290 21.17 -24.33 6.47
C ARG A 290 21.12 -25.43 5.41
N LYS A 291 22.29 -25.93 5.02
CA LYS A 291 22.43 -27.02 4.06
C LYS A 291 21.95 -28.34 4.64
N THR A 292 21.27 -29.16 3.84
CA THR A 292 20.95 -30.54 4.21
C THR A 292 22.26 -31.32 4.41
N ARG A 293 22.24 -32.33 5.29
CA ARG A 293 23.41 -33.18 5.52
C ARG A 293 23.65 -34.16 4.36
N THR A 294 22.59 -34.58 3.69
CA THR A 294 22.59 -35.61 2.65
C THR A 294 23.11 -35.07 1.32
N THR A 295 22.66 -33.88 0.88
CA THR A 295 23.03 -33.32 -0.43
C THR A 295 24.04 -32.18 -0.34
N GLY A 296 24.23 -31.58 0.84
CA GLY A 296 25.09 -30.40 1.01
C GLY A 296 24.52 -29.14 0.35
N PHE A 297 23.25 -29.17 -0.07
CA PHE A 297 22.54 -28.07 -0.71
C PHE A 297 21.65 -27.34 0.30
N PRO A 298 21.43 -26.00 0.21
CA PRO A 298 20.51 -25.28 1.09
C PRO A 298 19.15 -25.96 1.16
N SER A 299 18.65 -26.27 2.37
CA SER A 299 17.36 -26.96 2.51
C SER A 299 16.17 -26.06 2.12
N VAL A 300 16.30 -24.76 2.39
CA VAL A 300 15.31 -23.73 2.07
C VAL A 300 16.04 -22.53 1.48
N MET A 301 15.37 -21.82 0.58
CA MET A 301 15.84 -20.57 -0.01
C MET A 301 14.68 -19.58 -0.07
N THR A 302 14.86 -18.38 0.46
CA THR A 302 13.92 -17.27 0.30
C THR A 302 14.39 -16.35 -0.82
N ILE A 303 13.53 -16.01 -1.76
CA ILE A 303 13.75 -15.04 -2.84
C ILE A 303 12.75 -13.91 -2.67
N PHE A 304 13.21 -12.66 -2.72
CA PHE A 304 12.38 -11.47 -2.58
C PHE A 304 12.70 -10.50 -3.71
N SER A 305 11.69 -10.10 -4.48
CA SER A 305 11.87 -9.41 -5.76
C SER A 305 11.40 -7.94 -5.76
N ALA A 306 11.08 -7.37 -4.60
CA ALA A 306 10.71 -5.97 -4.41
C ALA A 306 11.88 -5.18 -3.77
N PRO A 307 12.68 -4.41 -4.54
CA PRO A 307 13.80 -3.64 -4.00
C PRO A 307 13.30 -2.36 -3.32
N ASN A 308 14.05 -1.83 -2.35
CA ASN A 308 13.66 -0.68 -1.53
C ASN A 308 12.18 -0.76 -1.10
N TYR A 309 11.79 -1.91 -0.56
CA TYR A 309 10.42 -2.21 -0.23
C TYR A 309 9.80 -1.11 0.65
N LEU A 310 8.57 -0.71 0.32
CA LEU A 310 7.84 0.41 0.94
C LEU A 310 8.57 1.76 0.88
N ASP A 311 9.50 1.95 -0.04
CA ASP A 311 10.35 3.13 -0.18
C ASP A 311 11.27 3.44 1.02
N VAL A 312 11.34 2.52 2.01
CA VAL A 312 12.04 2.75 3.28
C VAL A 312 12.99 1.63 3.69
N TYR A 313 12.80 0.39 3.22
CA TYR A 313 13.63 -0.75 3.64
C TYR A 313 15.06 -0.66 3.08
N ASN A 314 15.25 0.01 1.94
CA ASN A 314 16.53 0.12 1.23
C ASN A 314 17.21 -1.24 0.92
N ASN A 315 16.43 -2.32 0.89
CA ASN A 315 16.91 -3.65 0.52
C ASN A 315 17.17 -3.75 -0.98
N LYS A 316 17.99 -4.74 -1.36
CA LYS A 316 18.05 -5.23 -2.75
C LYS A 316 16.89 -6.19 -3.02
N ALA A 317 16.58 -6.36 -4.30
CA ALA A 317 15.78 -7.48 -4.78
C ALA A 317 16.69 -8.51 -5.45
N ALA A 318 16.19 -9.73 -5.61
CA ALA A 318 16.85 -10.75 -6.40
C ALA A 318 15.86 -11.62 -7.19
N VAL A 319 16.37 -12.23 -8.25
CA VAL A 319 15.75 -13.38 -8.92
C VAL A 319 16.73 -14.55 -8.94
N LEU A 320 16.20 -15.77 -8.96
CA LEU A 320 16.98 -17.00 -9.05
C LEU A 320 16.92 -17.52 -10.49
N LYS A 321 18.05 -17.53 -11.19
CA LYS A 321 18.18 -18.16 -12.51
C LYS A 321 18.76 -19.55 -12.35
N TYR A 322 18.02 -20.57 -12.76
CA TYR A 322 18.47 -21.95 -12.75
C TYR A 322 18.65 -22.45 -14.17
N GLU A 323 19.90 -22.68 -14.58
CA GLU A 323 20.27 -23.15 -15.92
C GLU A 323 21.56 -23.97 -15.85
N ASN A 324 21.71 -24.99 -16.70
CA ASN A 324 22.92 -25.83 -16.75
C ASN A 324 23.32 -26.44 -15.39
N ASN A 325 22.34 -26.81 -14.56
CA ASN A 325 22.53 -27.28 -13.17
C ASN A 325 23.22 -26.26 -12.24
N VAL A 326 23.26 -24.98 -12.63
CA VAL A 326 23.81 -23.89 -11.83
C VAL A 326 22.68 -22.97 -11.40
N MET A 327 22.70 -22.63 -10.11
CA MET A 327 21.78 -21.66 -9.53
C MET A 327 22.51 -20.32 -9.38
N ASN A 328 22.04 -19.31 -10.09
CA ASN A 328 22.62 -17.97 -10.10
C ASN A 328 21.61 -16.97 -9.54
N ILE A 329 21.98 -16.31 -8.45
CA ILE A 329 21.17 -15.24 -7.87
C ILE A 329 21.57 -13.92 -8.52
N ARG A 330 20.62 -13.28 -9.21
CA ARG A 330 20.81 -11.97 -9.84
C ARG A 330 20.12 -10.91 -9.00
N GLN A 331 20.91 -10.07 -8.33
CA GLN A 331 20.41 -8.97 -7.52
C GLN A 331 20.21 -7.70 -8.35
N PHE A 332 19.26 -6.86 -7.95
CA PHE A 332 19.02 -5.54 -8.53
C PHE A 332 18.52 -4.54 -7.49
N ASN A 333 18.68 -3.25 -7.79
CA ASN A 333 18.23 -2.15 -6.94
C ASN A 333 16.91 -1.56 -7.46
N CYS A 334 16.30 -0.68 -6.67
CA CYS A 334 15.06 -0.02 -7.02
C CYS A 334 15.20 0.95 -8.20
N THR A 335 14.09 1.15 -8.88
CA THR A 335 13.90 2.08 -9.99
C THR A 335 12.98 3.20 -9.52
N PRO A 336 13.25 4.46 -9.90
CA PRO A 336 12.32 5.55 -9.60
C PRO A 336 10.93 5.27 -10.16
N HIS A 337 9.90 5.59 -9.38
CA HIS A 337 8.50 5.53 -9.80
C HIS A 337 7.77 6.84 -9.48
N PRO A 338 6.64 7.12 -10.14
CA PRO A 338 5.79 8.26 -9.82
C PRO A 338 5.29 8.22 -8.37
N TYR A 339 5.15 9.40 -7.80
CA TYR A 339 4.66 9.58 -6.45
C TYR A 339 3.13 9.59 -6.42
N TRP A 340 2.57 8.87 -5.46
CA TRP A 340 1.16 8.94 -5.09
C TRP A 340 1.03 9.35 -3.63
N LEU A 341 0.06 10.22 -3.35
CA LEU A 341 -0.35 10.47 -1.97
C LEU A 341 -0.94 9.19 -1.38
N PRO A 342 -0.82 8.98 -0.06
CA PRO A 342 -1.35 7.78 0.58
C PRO A 342 -2.81 7.52 0.26
N ASN A 343 -3.14 6.26 -0.02
CA ASN A 343 -4.50 5.82 -0.34
C ASN A 343 -5.10 6.51 -1.59
N PHE A 344 -4.26 6.91 -2.54
CA PHE A 344 -4.68 7.58 -3.79
C PHE A 344 -5.49 8.88 -3.55
N MET A 345 -5.22 9.57 -2.45
CA MET A 345 -5.88 10.83 -2.11
C MET A 345 -5.53 11.91 -3.14
N ASP A 346 -6.52 12.68 -3.58
CA ASP A 346 -6.25 13.85 -4.43
C ASP A 346 -5.75 15.04 -3.61
N VAL A 347 -5.07 15.96 -4.31
CA VAL A 347 -4.43 17.11 -3.67
C VAL A 347 -5.42 18.06 -3.00
N PHE A 348 -6.69 18.12 -3.44
CA PHE A 348 -7.70 18.95 -2.78
C PHE A 348 -8.10 18.33 -1.45
N THR A 349 -8.45 17.04 -1.42
CA THR A 349 -8.79 16.35 -0.16
C THR A 349 -7.63 16.42 0.83
N TRP A 350 -6.39 16.26 0.36
CA TRP A 350 -5.20 16.36 1.20
C TRP A 350 -4.97 17.78 1.75
N SER A 351 -5.08 18.81 0.91
CA SER A 351 -4.72 20.19 1.28
C SER A 351 -5.85 20.97 1.95
N LEU A 352 -7.11 20.61 1.73
CA LEU A 352 -8.26 21.38 2.21
C LEU A 352 -8.28 21.56 3.74
N PRO A 353 -7.98 20.54 4.58
CA PRO A 353 -7.89 20.74 6.01
C PRO A 353 -6.84 21.79 6.40
N PHE A 354 -5.68 21.78 5.74
CA PHE A 354 -4.61 22.74 5.97
C PHE A 354 -5.02 24.16 5.55
N VAL A 355 -5.64 24.31 4.38
CA VAL A 355 -6.14 25.61 3.90
C VAL A 355 -7.18 26.17 4.86
N GLY A 356 -8.13 25.33 5.31
CA GLY A 356 -9.16 25.70 6.27
C GLY A 356 -8.58 26.17 7.61
N GLU A 357 -7.60 25.43 8.16
CA GLU A 357 -6.89 25.82 9.37
C GLU A 357 -6.19 27.18 9.21
N LYS A 358 -5.38 27.36 8.16
CA LYS A 358 -4.58 28.60 7.99
C LYS A 358 -5.42 29.84 7.71
N ILE A 359 -6.49 29.72 6.94
CA ILE A 359 -7.45 30.82 6.76
C ILE A 359 -8.08 31.18 8.11
N THR A 360 -8.41 30.18 8.92
CA THR A 360 -9.03 30.41 10.21
C THR A 360 -8.04 31.05 11.20
N ASP A 361 -6.79 30.57 11.25
CA ASP A 361 -5.69 31.16 12.02
C ASP A 361 -5.50 32.64 11.64
N MET A 362 -5.48 32.95 10.34
CA MET A 362 -5.36 34.32 9.83
C MET A 362 -6.55 35.20 10.25
N LEU A 363 -7.78 34.69 10.15
CA LEU A 363 -8.98 35.42 10.58
C LEU A 363 -8.96 35.69 12.09
N ILE A 364 -8.55 34.71 12.90
CA ILE A 364 -8.39 34.88 14.35
C ILE A 364 -7.33 35.95 14.65
N ALA A 365 -6.19 35.92 13.94
CA ALA A 365 -5.15 36.92 14.10
C ALA A 365 -5.63 38.34 13.75
N ILE A 366 -6.39 38.51 12.65
CA ILE A 366 -7.00 39.79 12.26
C ILE A 366 -8.03 40.25 13.30
N LEU A 367 -8.90 39.35 13.79
CA LEU A 367 -9.87 39.70 14.82
C LEU A 367 -9.20 40.13 16.14
N ASN A 368 -8.00 39.61 16.42
CA ASN A 368 -7.21 40.01 17.58
C ASN A 368 -6.56 41.40 17.45
N THR A 369 -6.47 41.97 16.25
CA THR A 369 -5.94 43.34 16.08
C THR A 369 -6.96 44.41 16.40
N CYS A 370 -8.26 44.12 16.30
CA CYS A 370 -9.32 45.08 16.63
C CYS A 370 -9.27 45.45 18.13
N SER A 371 -9.13 46.75 18.42
CA SER A 371 -9.22 47.27 19.78
C SER A 371 -10.69 47.32 20.23
N LYS A 372 -10.93 47.43 21.54
CA LYS A 372 -12.28 47.64 22.06
C LYS A 372 -12.91 48.92 21.52
N GLU A 373 -12.11 49.95 21.28
CA GLU A 373 -12.56 51.27 20.83
C GLU A 373 -13.06 51.25 19.37
N GLU A 374 -12.39 50.50 18.47
CA GLU A 374 -12.80 50.39 17.06
C GLU A 374 -14.11 49.61 16.85
N LEU A 375 -14.47 48.73 17.78
CA LEU A 375 -15.73 47.98 17.76
C LEU A 375 -16.91 48.80 18.29
N GLU A 376 -16.63 49.89 19.02
CA GLU A 376 -17.62 50.80 19.58
C GLU A 376 -17.89 52.01 18.68
N ASP A 377 -16.92 52.42 17.86
CA ASP A 377 -16.98 53.66 17.08
C ASP A 377 -17.71 53.58 15.73
N ASP A 378 -18.26 52.43 15.34
CA ASP A 378 -19.03 52.28 14.09
C ASP A 378 -20.50 52.76 14.21
N THR A 379 -20.71 53.84 14.97
CA THR A 379 -21.83 54.76 14.75
C THR A 379 -21.33 55.87 13.83
N PRO A 380 -21.90 56.05 12.62
CA PRO A 380 -21.44 57.09 11.71
C PRO A 380 -21.82 58.46 12.28
N THR A 381 -20.93 59.06 13.07
CA THR A 381 -21.01 60.47 13.41
C THR A 381 -20.48 61.25 12.22
N THR A 382 -21.32 61.50 11.23
CA THR A 382 -21.04 62.44 10.16
C THR A 382 -20.83 63.82 10.77
N VAL A 383 -19.58 64.22 10.98
CA VAL A 383 -19.22 65.59 11.34
C VAL A 383 -19.24 66.43 10.07
N SER A 384 -20.28 67.22 9.89
CA SER A 384 -20.27 68.41 9.02
C SER A 384 -20.37 69.64 9.92
N PRO A 385 -19.53 70.67 9.76
CA PRO A 385 -19.58 71.84 10.61
C PRO A 385 -20.73 72.77 10.18
N THR A 386 -21.35 73.43 11.16
CA THR A 386 -22.40 74.48 11.09
C THR A 386 -23.86 74.03 11.17
N GLY A 387 -24.38 73.99 12.40
CA GLY A 387 -25.82 73.91 12.72
C GLY A 387 -26.06 73.92 14.25
N PRO A 388 -27.19 74.44 14.77
CA PRO A 388 -27.42 74.59 16.22
C PRO A 388 -27.65 73.23 16.91
N PRO A 389 -27.45 73.15 18.24
CA PRO A 389 -27.41 71.88 18.96
C PRO A 389 -28.77 71.19 18.96
N SER A 390 -28.83 69.94 18.48
CA SER A 390 -29.98 69.05 18.62
C SER A 390 -29.85 68.21 19.91
N PRO A 391 -30.97 67.80 20.55
CA PRO A 391 -30.92 67.03 21.80
C PRO A 391 -30.44 65.59 21.54
N PRO A 392 -29.88 64.89 22.55
CA PRO A 392 -29.34 63.55 22.37
C PRO A 392 -30.46 62.55 22.09
N VAL A 393 -30.37 61.85 20.95
CA VAL A 393 -31.24 60.71 20.64
C VAL A 393 -30.75 59.50 21.45
N PRO A 394 -31.62 58.73 22.13
CA PRO A 394 -31.20 57.49 22.76
C PRO A 394 -30.85 56.48 21.67
N MET A 395 -29.61 55.97 21.65
CA MET A 395 -29.31 54.78 20.85
C MET A 395 -30.16 53.61 21.34
N ASP A 396 -30.77 52.89 20.40
CA ASP A 396 -31.56 51.70 20.67
C ASP A 396 -30.65 50.55 21.12
N VAL A 397 -30.51 50.38 22.43
CA VAL A 397 -29.57 49.47 23.09
C VAL A 397 -29.75 48.02 22.61
N GLU A 398 -31.00 47.62 22.31
CA GLU A 398 -31.39 46.29 21.84
C GLU A 398 -30.78 45.92 20.48
N SER A 399 -30.67 46.88 19.55
CA SER A 399 -30.08 46.70 18.21
C SER A 399 -28.56 46.51 18.28
N SER A 400 -27.90 47.24 19.18
CA SER A 400 -26.45 47.11 19.39
C SER A 400 -26.08 45.80 20.09
N GLU A 401 -26.89 45.36 21.07
CA GLU A 401 -26.70 44.09 21.77
C GLU A 401 -26.94 42.89 20.82
N PHE A 402 -27.94 42.97 19.95
CA PHE A 402 -28.19 41.94 18.94
C PHE A 402 -27.01 41.79 17.98
N LYS A 403 -26.45 42.92 17.48
CA LYS A 403 -25.26 42.92 16.62
C LYS A 403 -24.03 42.36 17.35
N ARG A 404 -23.77 42.78 18.60
CA ARG A 404 -22.68 42.25 19.45
C ARG A 404 -22.82 40.74 19.66
N ARG A 405 -24.04 40.25 19.92
CA ARG A 405 -24.33 38.82 20.10
C ARG A 405 -24.16 38.03 18.80
N ALA A 406 -24.53 38.61 17.65
CA ALA A 406 -24.30 38.01 16.34
C ALA A 406 -22.80 37.91 15.99
N ILE A 407 -22.01 38.94 16.28
CA ILE A 407 -20.55 38.93 16.09
C ILE A 407 -19.90 37.88 17.01
N LYS A 408 -20.28 37.84 18.28
CA LYS A 408 -19.83 36.81 19.24
C LYS A 408 -20.11 35.39 18.74
N ASN A 409 -21.32 35.14 18.24
CA ASN A 409 -21.70 33.83 17.69
C ASN A 409 -20.89 33.49 16.43
N LYS A 410 -20.59 34.46 15.57
CA LYS A 410 -19.73 34.27 14.39
C LYS A 410 -18.29 33.95 14.78
N ILE A 411 -17.73 34.63 15.78
CA ILE A 411 -16.37 34.35 16.28
C ILE A 411 -16.28 32.95 16.90
N LEU A 412 -17.26 32.57 17.73
CA LEU A 412 -17.32 31.23 18.31
C LEU A 412 -17.51 30.16 17.23
N ALA A 413 -18.27 30.44 16.18
CA ALA A 413 -18.41 29.54 15.02
C ALA A 413 -17.10 29.41 14.23
N ILE A 414 -16.37 30.51 14.00
CA ILE A 414 -15.05 30.52 13.35
C ILE A 414 -14.05 29.71 14.18
N GLY A 415 -14.02 29.87 15.50
CA GLY A 415 -13.15 29.08 16.36
C GLY A 415 -13.47 27.59 16.38
N ARG A 416 -14.76 27.23 16.41
CA ARG A 416 -15.19 25.83 16.28
C ARG A 416 -14.75 25.24 14.95
N LEU A 417 -14.90 25.97 13.85
CA LEU A 417 -14.43 25.56 12.53
C LEU A 417 -12.90 25.39 12.51
N SER A 418 -12.14 26.30 13.13
CA SER A 418 -10.68 26.20 13.27
C SER A 418 -10.28 24.87 13.89
N ARG A 419 -10.94 24.50 14.99
CA ARG A 419 -10.63 23.28 15.75
C ARG A 419 -11.06 22.02 15.01
N VAL A 420 -12.19 22.07 14.30
CA VAL A 420 -12.59 20.98 13.41
C VAL A 420 -11.55 20.78 12.31
N PHE A 421 -11.10 21.85 11.64
CA PHE A 421 -10.06 21.73 10.60
C PHE A 421 -8.71 21.28 11.16
N GLN A 422 -8.34 21.71 12.37
CA GLN A 422 -7.13 21.22 13.03
C GLN A 422 -7.21 19.72 13.32
N VAL A 423 -8.34 19.22 13.84
CA VAL A 423 -8.52 17.78 14.08
C VAL A 423 -8.55 17.00 12.78
N LEU A 424 -9.24 17.50 11.75
CA LEU A 424 -9.22 16.88 10.42
C LEU A 424 -7.81 16.87 9.81
N ARG A 425 -7.00 17.89 10.08
CA ARG A 425 -5.60 17.96 9.68
C ARG A 425 -4.75 16.95 10.44
N GLU A 426 -4.85 16.91 11.77
CA GLU A 426 -4.15 15.93 12.61
C GLU A 426 -4.50 14.49 12.20
N GLU A 427 -5.77 14.22 11.88
CA GLU A 427 -6.20 12.92 11.36
C GLU A 427 -5.67 12.64 9.94
N SER A 428 -5.66 13.64 9.05
CA SER A 428 -5.07 13.51 7.71
C SER A 428 -3.56 13.26 7.75
N GLU A 429 -2.85 13.96 8.64
CA GLU A 429 -1.43 13.76 8.93
C GLU A 429 -1.19 12.39 9.55
N ARG A 430 -2.01 11.97 10.52
CA ARG A 430 -1.96 10.60 11.07
C ARG A 430 -2.20 9.54 10.02
N VAL A 431 -3.14 9.70 9.10
CA VAL A 431 -3.37 8.73 8.02
C VAL A 431 -2.15 8.67 7.09
N THR A 432 -1.52 9.81 6.85
CA THR A 432 -0.29 9.94 6.03
C THR A 432 0.93 9.36 6.76
N GLU A 433 1.04 9.51 8.09
CA GLU A 433 2.18 9.08 8.90
C GLU A 433 2.05 7.63 9.43
N LEU A 434 0.86 7.20 9.86
CA LEU A 434 0.60 5.82 10.30
C LEU A 434 0.77 4.83 9.15
N LYS A 435 0.27 5.11 7.95
CA LYS A 435 0.19 4.07 6.90
C LYS A 435 1.41 4.02 5.98
N THR A 436 2.25 5.04 6.00
CA THR A 436 3.52 5.01 5.26
C THR A 436 4.62 4.29 6.06
N ALA A 437 4.40 3.89 7.32
CA ALA A 437 5.34 3.02 8.03
C ALA A 437 4.79 2.24 9.24
N THR A 438 3.90 2.76 10.08
CA THR A 438 3.68 2.20 11.44
C THR A 438 2.23 1.82 11.76
N GLY A 439 2.00 0.55 12.11
CA GLY A 439 0.76 0.08 12.75
C GLY A 439 0.43 0.78 14.08
N GLY A 440 -0.07 2.02 14.01
CA GLY A 440 -0.77 2.70 15.09
C GLY A 440 0.03 3.15 16.32
N ARG A 441 1.35 2.96 16.42
CA ARG A 441 2.14 3.43 17.58
C ARG A 441 3.53 3.96 17.20
N LEU A 442 3.70 5.28 17.31
CA LEU A 442 5.01 5.95 17.26
C LEU A 442 5.58 6.16 18.68
N PRO A 443 6.92 6.13 18.86
CA PRO A 443 7.57 6.51 20.11
C PRO A 443 7.26 7.97 20.48
N ALA A 444 7.01 8.22 21.77
CA ALA A 444 6.71 9.55 22.29
C ALA A 444 7.85 10.54 21.96
N GLY A 445 7.52 11.63 21.26
CA GLY A 445 8.45 12.68 20.83
C GLY A 445 8.73 12.74 19.33
N THR A 446 8.42 11.67 18.56
CA THR A 446 8.65 11.61 17.11
C THR A 446 7.61 12.40 16.31
N LEU A 447 6.38 12.49 16.83
CA LEU A 447 5.26 13.27 16.26
C LEU A 447 5.52 14.79 16.20
N MET A 448 6.43 15.31 17.03
CA MET A 448 6.77 16.74 17.02
C MET A 448 7.63 17.14 15.81
N LEU A 449 8.18 16.17 15.07
CA LEU A 449 9.12 16.40 13.96
C LEU A 449 8.49 16.12 12.57
N GLY A 450 7.21 15.73 12.52
CA GLY A 450 6.49 15.39 11.28
C GLY A 450 7.13 14.25 10.48
N ALA A 451 6.80 14.17 9.19
CA ALA A 451 7.32 13.17 8.26
C ALA A 451 8.87 13.10 8.19
N GLU A 452 9.58 14.19 8.48
CA GLU A 452 11.05 14.20 8.55
C GLU A 452 11.59 13.48 9.80
N GLY A 453 10.90 13.54 10.93
CA GLY A 453 11.28 12.83 12.16
C GLY A 453 11.17 11.31 12.04
N ILE A 454 10.17 10.82 11.30
CA ILE A 454 10.00 9.39 11.01
C ILE A 454 11.11 8.90 10.06
N LYS A 455 11.45 9.68 9.03
CA LYS A 455 12.59 9.39 8.13
C LYS A 455 13.94 9.38 8.86
N GLN A 456 14.11 10.17 9.91
CA GLN A 456 15.32 10.14 10.75
C GLN A 456 15.39 8.92 11.68
N ALA A 457 14.24 8.29 11.98
CA ALA A 457 14.17 7.12 12.86
C ALA A 457 14.38 5.78 12.14
N ILE A 458 14.09 5.71 10.83
CA ILE A 458 14.31 4.52 10.00
C ILE A 458 15.63 4.70 9.25
N THR A 459 16.70 4.10 9.78
CA THR A 459 18.06 4.29 9.20
C THR A 459 18.54 3.08 8.40
N ASN A 460 17.95 1.91 8.64
CA ASN A 460 18.38 0.64 8.06
C ASN A 460 17.21 -0.35 7.95
N PHE A 461 17.48 -1.46 7.26
CA PHE A 461 16.52 -2.55 7.00
C PHE A 461 15.81 -3.07 8.25
N GLU A 462 16.53 -3.27 9.36
CA GLU A 462 15.94 -3.82 10.59
C GLU A 462 15.01 -2.83 11.29
N ASP A 463 15.29 -1.52 11.19
CA ASP A 463 14.39 -0.49 11.71
C ASP A 463 13.07 -0.46 10.91
N ALA A 464 13.17 -0.51 9.57
CA ALA A 464 12.01 -0.58 8.69
C ALA A 464 11.17 -1.82 8.95
N ARG A 465 11.81 -2.99 9.05
CA ARG A 465 11.17 -4.27 9.34
C ARG A 465 10.42 -4.27 10.68
N LYS A 466 11.00 -3.69 11.74
CA LYS A 466 10.35 -3.60 13.06
C LYS A 466 9.10 -2.74 13.03
N VAL A 467 9.18 -1.63 12.31
CA VAL A 467 8.09 -0.65 12.15
C VAL A 467 6.91 -1.27 11.37
N ASP A 468 7.24 -2.10 10.38
CA ASP A 468 6.28 -2.75 9.49
C ASP A 468 5.73 -4.09 10.00
N LEU A 469 6.29 -4.65 11.07
CA LEU A 469 5.95 -5.98 11.61
C LEU A 469 4.46 -6.22 11.85
N GLN A 470 3.68 -5.17 12.12
CA GLN A 470 2.23 -5.29 12.29
C GLN A 470 1.48 -5.53 10.97
N ASN A 471 1.97 -4.98 9.86
CA ASN A 471 1.39 -5.18 8.54
C ASN A 471 1.76 -6.56 7.97
N GLU A 472 2.77 -7.21 8.53
CA GLU A 472 3.15 -8.58 8.20
C GLU A 472 2.23 -9.65 8.83
N ARG A 473 1.28 -9.23 9.69
CA ARG A 473 0.28 -10.09 10.31
C ARG A 473 -0.95 -10.29 9.45
N LEU A 474 -1.63 -11.40 9.65
CA LEU A 474 -3.00 -11.57 9.19
C LEU A 474 -3.86 -10.42 9.79
N PRO A 475 -4.50 -9.59 8.94
CA PRO A 475 -5.31 -8.48 9.43
C PRO A 475 -6.50 -8.96 10.26
N PRO A 476 -7.02 -8.12 11.17
CA PRO A 476 -8.31 -8.37 11.81
C PRO A 476 -9.44 -8.40 10.77
N SER A 477 -10.59 -8.95 11.16
CA SER A 477 -11.76 -9.02 10.27
C SER A 477 -12.27 -7.62 9.88
N SER A 478 -12.90 -7.49 8.70
CA SER A 478 -13.45 -6.22 8.23
C SER A 478 -14.46 -5.61 9.23
N GLU A 479 -15.21 -6.45 9.97
CA GLU A 479 -16.13 -6.00 11.02
C GLU A 479 -15.38 -5.35 12.21
N GLU A 480 -14.27 -5.96 12.66
CA GLU A 480 -13.44 -5.41 13.73
C GLU A 480 -12.77 -4.10 13.30
N VAL A 481 -12.31 -4.02 12.05
CA VAL A 481 -11.74 -2.79 11.48
C VAL A 481 -12.78 -1.67 11.43
N TYR A 482 -13.98 -1.96 10.92
CA TYR A 482 -15.07 -0.98 10.83
C TYR A 482 -15.46 -0.46 12.22
N LYS A 483 -15.62 -1.37 13.18
CA LYS A 483 -15.97 -1.01 14.55
C LYS A 483 -14.90 -0.12 15.20
N ARG A 484 -13.62 -0.47 15.06
CA ARG A 484 -12.50 0.36 15.57
C ARG A 484 -12.46 1.73 14.90
N SER A 485 -12.62 1.79 13.59
CA SER A 485 -12.61 3.05 12.84
C SER A 485 -13.76 3.97 13.24
N GLU A 486 -14.96 3.44 13.46
CA GLU A 486 -16.10 4.22 13.95
C GLU A 486 -15.87 4.72 15.39
N GLU A 487 -15.34 3.88 16.27
CA GLU A 487 -14.98 4.25 17.65
C GLU A 487 -13.93 5.38 17.67
N GLU A 488 -12.88 5.27 16.84
CA GLU A 488 -11.83 6.29 16.70
C GLU A 488 -12.38 7.61 16.13
N ARG A 489 -13.19 7.54 15.07
CA ARG A 489 -13.83 8.72 14.46
C ARG A 489 -14.74 9.45 15.45
N GLN A 490 -15.55 8.71 16.20
CA GLN A 490 -16.42 9.27 17.22
C GLN A 490 -15.61 9.92 18.35
N ALA A 491 -14.55 9.25 18.82
CA ALA A 491 -13.67 9.81 19.83
C ALA A 491 -12.95 11.09 19.36
N ALA A 492 -12.50 11.14 18.11
CA ALA A 492 -11.87 12.31 17.52
C ALA A 492 -12.84 13.50 17.44
N LEU A 493 -14.09 13.28 17.02
CA LEU A 493 -15.12 14.32 16.97
C LEU A 493 -15.48 14.84 18.38
N GLU A 494 -15.61 13.95 19.35
CA GLU A 494 -15.87 14.34 20.74
C GLU A 494 -14.71 15.12 21.35
N ARG A 495 -13.48 14.75 21.02
CA ARG A 495 -12.27 15.49 21.43
C ARG A 495 -12.25 16.88 20.81
N ALA A 496 -12.51 16.99 19.51
CA ALA A 496 -12.58 18.27 18.80
C ALA A 496 -13.61 19.21 19.45
N GLN A 497 -14.79 18.69 19.78
CA GLN A 497 -15.85 19.46 20.43
C GLN A 497 -15.43 19.92 21.84
N ARG A 498 -14.85 19.02 22.64
CA ARG A 498 -14.37 19.33 24.00
C ARG A 498 -13.25 20.37 24.00
N GLU A 499 -12.29 20.27 23.08
CA GLU A 499 -11.19 21.23 22.97
C GLU A 499 -11.69 22.59 22.50
N ALA A 500 -12.66 22.63 21.55
CA ALA A 500 -13.27 23.87 21.11
C ALA A 500 -14.05 24.60 22.21
N ASP A 501 -14.79 23.87 23.05
CA ASP A 501 -15.57 24.48 24.14
C ASP A 501 -14.68 24.97 25.30
N ASN A 502 -13.46 24.45 25.46
CA ASN A 502 -12.52 24.80 26.53
C ASN A 502 -11.39 25.77 26.11
N ASP A 503 -11.42 26.29 24.88
CA ASP A 503 -10.37 27.18 24.37
C ASP A 503 -10.43 28.57 25.04
N ALA A 504 -9.53 28.79 26.01
CA ALA A 504 -9.43 30.03 26.77
C ALA A 504 -9.06 31.24 25.91
N GLY A 505 -8.29 31.04 24.83
CA GLY A 505 -7.93 32.10 23.88
C GLY A 505 -9.16 32.58 23.13
N LEU A 506 -9.91 31.65 22.54
CA LEU A 506 -11.15 31.93 21.83
C LEU A 506 -12.24 32.50 22.74
N ALA A 507 -12.35 32.00 23.97
CA ALA A 507 -13.25 32.55 24.98
C ALA A 507 -12.87 33.98 25.39
N THR A 508 -11.56 34.32 25.39
CA THR A 508 -11.05 35.66 25.70
C THR A 508 -11.34 36.63 24.56
N VAL A 509 -11.14 36.23 23.30
CA VAL A 509 -11.51 37.02 22.11
C VAL A 509 -13.02 37.26 22.07
N ALA A 510 -13.81 36.20 22.25
CA ALA A 510 -15.26 36.30 22.30
C ALA A 510 -15.75 37.18 23.46
N ARG A 511 -15.09 37.15 24.63
CA ARG A 511 -15.39 38.07 25.74
C ARG A 511 -15.02 39.51 25.44
N ARG A 512 -13.82 39.74 24.88
CA ARG A 512 -13.28 41.08 24.56
C ARG A 512 -14.15 41.84 23.55
N ILE A 513 -14.75 41.11 22.60
CA ILE A 513 -15.59 41.68 21.53
C ILE A 513 -17.07 41.78 21.97
N SER A 514 -17.48 41.05 23.02
CA SER A 514 -18.85 41.08 23.55
C SER A 514 -19.09 42.03 24.72
N MET A 515 -18.02 42.56 25.32
CA MET A 515 -18.06 43.64 26.33
C MET A 515 -17.67 44.94 25.68
#